data_AF-A0A653RG40-F1
#
_entry.id   AF-A0A653RG40-F1
#
_cell.length_a   1.000
_cell.length_b   1.000
_cell.length_c   1.000
_cell.angle_alpha   90.00
_cell.angle_beta   90.00
_cell.angle_gamma   90.00
#
_symmetry.space_group_name_H-M   'P 1'
#
loop_
_entity.id
_entity.type
_entity.pdbx_description
1 polymer ?
#
loop_
_entity_poly.entity_id
_entity_poly.type
_entity_poly.pdbx_seq_one_letter_code
_entity_poly.pdbx_strand_id
1 'polypeptide(L)'
;MDAKANARLVRRTGARSLIGLNKAAMPALPTVAPVTEVTARVRLPRDYFVRMGSNDYSVLPQPIGKSVDVIAGRGDRHHYPDRTQLRKPP
;
A
#
# COMPACT_ATOMS: atom_id res chain seq x y z
N MET A 1 -5.74 -16.91 -18.15
CA MET A 1 -4.54 -16.43 -17.43
C MET A 1 -5.07 -16.02 -16.08
N ASP A 2 -4.92 -16.78 -15.00
CA ASP A 2 -3.66 -16.95 -14.27
C ASP A 2 -3.50 -18.35 -13.65
N ALA A 3 -2.26 -18.83 -13.63
CA ALA A 3 -1.89 -20.11 -13.04
C ALA A 3 -2.10 -20.10 -11.52
N LYS A 4 -3.20 -20.72 -11.08
CA LYS A 4 -3.40 -21.55 -9.87
C LYS A 4 -2.36 -21.40 -8.75
N ALA A 5 -2.30 -20.24 -8.10
CA ALA A 5 -1.64 -20.13 -6.80
C ALA A 5 -2.26 -21.16 -5.81
N ASN A 6 -1.46 -21.70 -4.89
CA ASN A 6 -1.91 -22.64 -3.84
C ASN A 6 -2.46 -23.99 -4.35
N ALA A 7 -1.91 -24.53 -5.44
CA ALA A 7 -2.30 -25.84 -5.98
C ALA A 7 -1.82 -27.04 -5.14
N ARG A 8 -0.78 -26.83 -4.33
CA ARG A 8 -0.10 -27.85 -3.52
C ARG A 8 -0.81 -28.09 -2.19
N LEU A 9 -0.69 -29.30 -1.68
CA LEU A 9 -1.10 -29.66 -0.32
C LEU A 9 -0.25 -28.89 0.71
N VAL A 10 -0.87 -28.36 1.75
CA VAL A 10 -0.15 -27.77 2.89
C VAL A 10 0.43 -28.91 3.73
N ARG A 11 1.76 -28.98 3.86
CA ARG A 11 2.44 -30.12 4.53
C ARG A 11 1.97 -30.34 5.98
N ARG A 12 1.72 -29.25 6.72
CA ARG A 12 1.38 -29.31 8.14
C ARG A 12 -0.04 -29.83 8.40
N THR A 13 -1.00 -29.46 7.55
CA THR A 13 -2.42 -29.76 7.75
C THR A 13 -2.94 -30.85 6.82
N GLY A 14 -2.18 -31.20 5.78
CA GLY A 14 -2.65 -32.09 4.72
C GLY A 14 -3.78 -31.51 3.87
N ALA A 15 -4.15 -30.24 4.07
CA ALA A 15 -5.29 -29.64 3.39
C ALA A 15 -4.89 -29.03 2.03
N ARG A 16 -5.85 -28.98 1.12
CA ARG A 16 -5.74 -28.26 -0.16
C ARG A 16 -6.44 -26.91 -0.07
N SER A 17 -6.06 -25.97 -0.95
CA SER A 17 -6.71 -24.67 -1.05
C SER A 17 -8.22 -24.79 -1.28
N LEU A 18 -9.00 -24.14 -0.42
CA LEU A 18 -10.47 -24.04 -0.50
C LEU A 18 -10.93 -22.73 -1.13
N ILE A 19 -10.03 -21.94 -1.72
CA ILE A 19 -10.33 -20.60 -2.25
C ILE A 19 -11.49 -20.64 -3.26
N GLY A 20 -11.57 -21.67 -4.11
CA GLY A 20 -12.68 -21.83 -5.05
C GLY A 20 -14.03 -22.05 -4.36
N LEU A 21 -14.06 -22.99 -3.41
CA LEU A 21 -15.26 -23.33 -2.65
C LEU A 21 -15.75 -22.13 -1.81
N ASN A 22 -14.83 -21.45 -1.11
CA ASN A 22 -15.16 -20.28 -0.30
C ASN A 22 -15.71 -19.13 -1.16
N LYS A 23 -15.12 -18.87 -2.33
CA LYS A 23 -15.63 -17.84 -3.24
C LYS A 23 -17.04 -18.16 -3.76
N ALA A 24 -17.34 -19.43 -4.04
CA ALA A 24 -18.67 -19.84 -4.50
C ALA A 24 -19.76 -19.68 -3.42
N ALA A 25 -19.38 -19.75 -2.14
CA ALA A 25 -20.30 -19.56 -1.01
C ALA A 25 -20.46 -18.09 -0.59
N MET A 26 -19.68 -17.15 -1.14
CA MET A 26 -19.77 -15.73 -0.80
C MET A 26 -20.91 -15.06 -1.59
N PRO A 27 -21.79 -14.27 -0.95
CA PRO A 27 -22.72 -13.41 -1.67
C PRO A 27 -21.95 -12.35 -2.47
N ALA A 28 -22.57 -11.83 -3.53
CA ALA A 28 -21.98 -10.76 -4.33
C ALA A 28 -21.66 -9.56 -3.44
N LEU A 29 -20.42 -9.06 -3.53
CA LEU A 29 -20.02 -7.85 -2.83
C LEU A 29 -20.73 -6.66 -3.49
N PRO A 30 -21.25 -5.69 -2.72
CA PRO A 30 -21.68 -4.42 -3.30
C PRO A 30 -20.54 -3.81 -4.13
N THR A 31 -20.87 -3.25 -5.29
CA THR A 31 -19.91 -2.56 -6.16
C THR A 31 -19.53 -1.22 -5.55
N VAL A 32 -18.63 -1.27 -4.56
CA VAL A 32 -17.95 -0.11 -4.00
C VAL A 32 -16.57 -0.03 -4.63
N ALA A 33 -16.25 1.12 -5.21
CA ALA A 33 -14.90 1.39 -5.67
C ALA A 33 -13.94 1.33 -4.46
N PRO A 34 -12.81 0.63 -4.57
CA PRO A 34 -11.82 0.62 -3.50
C PRO A 34 -11.22 2.02 -3.34
N VAL A 35 -10.90 2.38 -2.10
CA VAL A 35 -10.05 3.55 -1.85
C VAL A 35 -8.65 3.21 -2.39
N THR A 36 -8.24 3.90 -3.45
CA THR A 36 -6.95 3.68 -4.13
C THR A 36 -5.91 4.74 -3.81
N GLU A 37 -6.26 5.70 -2.96
CA GLU A 37 -5.40 6.82 -2.56
C GLU A 37 -5.48 7.03 -1.05
N VAL A 38 -4.32 7.19 -0.44
CA VAL A 38 -4.15 7.52 0.98
C VAL A 38 -3.37 8.82 1.04
N THR A 39 -3.93 9.80 1.76
CA THR A 39 -3.30 11.09 1.99
C THR A 39 -3.10 11.34 3.48
N ALA A 40 -1.97 11.94 3.84
CA ALA A 40 -1.66 12.33 5.21
C ALA A 40 -0.86 13.62 5.21
N ARG A 41 -1.16 14.51 6.16
CA ARG A 41 -0.34 15.69 6.45
C ARG A 41 0.40 15.44 7.76
N VAL A 42 1.73 15.43 7.70
CA VAL A 42 2.58 15.17 8.87
C VAL A 42 3.61 16.28 9.02
N ARG A 43 4.00 16.58 10.26
CA ARG A 43 5.16 17.44 10.51
C ARG A 43 6.41 16.60 10.40
N LEU A 44 7.32 16.93 9.48
CA LEU A 44 8.47 16.08 9.20
C LEU A 44 9.41 16.03 10.42
N PRO A 45 9.64 14.83 10.99
CA PRO A 45 10.57 14.65 12.11
C PRO A 45 12.04 14.75 11.66
N ARG A 46 12.95 14.84 12.64
CA ARG A 46 14.40 15.08 12.41
C ARG A 46 15.13 13.91 11.77
N ASP A 47 14.54 12.72 11.80
CA ASP A 47 15.05 11.48 11.22
C ASP A 47 14.75 11.37 9.72
N TYR A 48 14.01 12.31 9.13
CA TYR A 48 13.76 12.37 7.67
C TYR A 48 12.98 11.19 7.10
N PHE A 49 12.24 10.48 7.94
CA PHE A 49 11.37 9.40 7.52
C PHE A 49 9.90 9.75 7.70
N VAL A 50 9.07 9.20 6.81
CA VAL A 50 7.62 9.25 6.90
C VAL A 50 7.10 7.81 6.85
N ARG A 51 6.31 7.45 7.86
CA ARG A 51 5.61 6.16 7.88
C ARG A 51 4.34 6.24 7.05
N MET A 52 4.22 5.31 6.11
CA MET A 52 3.01 5.11 5.31
C MET A 52 2.64 3.63 5.32
N GLY A 53 1.46 3.32 5.88
CA GLY A 53 1.08 1.95 6.19
C GLY A 53 2.11 1.28 7.11
N SER A 54 2.72 0.19 6.62
CA SER A 54 3.76 -0.56 7.34
C SER A 54 5.18 -0.28 6.83
N ASN A 55 5.39 0.78 6.03
CA ASN A 55 6.68 1.11 5.44
C ASN A 55 7.14 2.51 5.86
N ASP A 56 8.44 2.68 6.07
CA ASP A 56 9.08 3.97 6.34
C ASP A 56 9.84 4.43 5.09
N TYR A 57 9.51 5.63 4.64
CA TYR A 57 10.07 6.19 3.43
C TYR A 57 10.98 7.37 3.74
N SER A 58 12.10 7.47 3.03
CA SER A 58 13.02 8.58 3.18
C SER A 58 12.55 9.81 2.43
N VAL A 59 12.79 10.97 3.04
CA VAL A 59 12.46 12.30 2.51
C VAL A 59 13.75 13.13 2.49
N LEU A 60 13.83 14.15 1.62
CA LEU A 60 14.97 15.07 1.66
C LEU A 60 14.98 15.85 2.99
N PRO A 61 16.16 16.33 3.42
CA PRO A 61 16.28 16.99 4.70
C PRO A 61 15.77 18.43 4.78
N GLN A 62 15.57 19.09 3.63
CA GLN A 62 15.20 20.50 3.58
C GLN A 62 13.89 20.89 4.29
N PRO A 63 12.83 20.05 4.30
CA PRO A 63 11.59 20.34 5.03
C PRO A 63 11.49 19.86 6.49
N ILE A 64 12.56 19.52 7.22
CA ILE A 64 12.42 19.16 8.66
C ILE A 64 11.64 20.23 9.41
N GLY A 65 10.72 19.80 10.27
CA GLY A 65 9.95 20.69 11.13
C GLY A 65 8.87 21.46 10.38
N LYS A 66 8.74 21.27 9.05
CA LYS A 66 7.63 21.76 8.23
C LYS A 66 6.56 20.67 8.06
N SER A 67 5.36 21.10 7.72
CA SER A 67 4.27 20.21 7.35
C SER A 67 4.48 19.73 5.93
N VAL A 68 4.40 18.42 5.70
CA VAL A 68 4.50 17.78 4.38
C VAL A 68 3.22 17.01 4.08
N ASP A 69 2.79 17.07 2.83
CA ASP A 69 1.68 16.28 2.31
C ASP A 69 2.22 15.01 1.68
N VAL A 70 1.68 13.88 2.12
CA VAL A 70 2.09 12.54 1.71
C VAL A 70 0.91 11.93 0.99
N ILE A 71 1.12 11.56 -0.28
CA ILE A 71 0.09 10.99 -1.13
C ILE A 71 0.64 9.65 -1.63
N ALA A 72 -0.08 8.56 -1.33
CA ALA A 72 0.19 7.27 -1.96
C ALA A 72 -1.10 6.75 -2.58
N GLY A 73 -1.10 6.66 -3.89
CA GLY A 73 -2.19 6.08 -4.63
C GLY A 73 -1.79 5.82 -6.07
N ARG A 74 -2.66 5.10 -6.78
CA ARG A 74 -2.49 4.85 -8.22
C ARG A 74 -2.84 6.07 -9.08
N GLY A 75 -3.41 7.12 -8.49
CA GLY A 75 -3.98 8.27 -9.17
C GLY A 75 -2.98 9.02 -10.06
N ASP A 76 -3.48 9.39 -11.23
CA ASP A 76 -2.84 9.96 -12.42
C ASP A 76 -2.27 11.39 -12.20
N ARG A 77 -1.89 11.74 -10.98
CA ARG A 77 -1.34 13.04 -10.58
C ARG A 77 0.08 12.88 -10.04
N HIS A 78 1.06 12.88 -10.92
CA HIS A 78 2.37 13.46 -10.59
C HIS A 78 2.23 14.99 -10.67
N HIS A 79 1.56 15.62 -9.72
CA HIS A 79 1.59 17.08 -9.61
C HIS A 79 2.71 17.48 -8.64
N TYR A 80 3.86 17.88 -9.20
CA TYR A 80 5.00 18.41 -8.45
C TYR A 80 5.22 19.89 -8.79
N PRO A 81 4.82 20.83 -7.92
CA PRO A 81 5.48 22.10 -7.80
C PRO A 81 6.27 22.10 -6.48
N ASP A 82 7.52 21.64 -6.56
CA ASP A 82 8.57 21.79 -5.55
C ASP A 82 8.52 20.91 -4.26
N ARG A 83 9.57 20.08 -4.13
CA ARG A 83 10.18 19.44 -2.94
C ARG A 83 9.30 18.60 -1.99
N THR A 84 9.21 17.30 -2.27
CA THR A 84 10.11 16.26 -1.72
C THR A 84 9.73 14.89 -2.30
N GLN A 85 10.67 14.22 -2.96
CA GLN A 85 10.44 12.89 -3.51
C GLN A 85 10.59 11.86 -2.40
N LEU A 86 9.51 11.12 -2.15
CA LEU A 86 9.48 9.99 -1.23
C LEU A 86 10.27 8.84 -1.86
N ARG A 87 11.51 8.62 -1.44
CA ARG A 87 12.32 7.52 -1.98
C ARG A 87 12.11 6.26 -1.14
N LYS A 88 11.84 5.14 -1.80
CA LYS A 88 11.83 3.82 -1.15
C LYS A 88 13.28 3.46 -0.75
N PRO A 89 13.55 3.09 0.51
CA PRO A 89 14.86 2.55 0.90
C PRO A 89 15.13 1.18 0.22
N PRO A 90 16.40 0.74 0.13
CA PRO A 90 16.78 -0.55 -0.47
C PRO A 90 16.08 -1.74 0.19
#